data_AF-A0A2P6V9Z7-F1
#
_entry.id   AF-A0A2P6V9Z7-F1
#
_cell.length_a   1.000
_cell.length_b   1.000
_cell.length_c   1.000
_cell.angle_alpha   90.00
_cell.angle_beta   90.00
_cell.angle_gamma   90.00
#
_symmetry.space_group_name_H-M   'P 1'
#
loop_
_entity.id
_entity.type
_entity.pdbx_description
1 polymer ?
#
loop_
_entity_poly.entity_id
_entity_poly.type
_entity_poly.pdbx_seq_one_letter_code
_entity_poly.pdbx_strand_id
1 'polypeptide(L)'
;MGMEGVKTGAFWLRFFEMICAIVAFSTVVDYDSSSRIKFVMFTGITAFILALFFMVAYMAGVGAARGIFSLVVDVLWTIFWLVAAGCVSSFLADVPDTSKLQASTAFSWISWFLWIGSTIISFQDWRGGVSGPAPTGPPGIPNSSVSMV
;
A
#
# COMPACT_ATOMS: atom_id res chain seq x y z
N MET A 1 9.92 1.93 21.31
CA MET A 1 8.74 2.25 20.47
C MET A 1 8.51 1.23 19.32
N GLY A 2 8.97 -0.03 19.40
CA GLY A 2 9.30 -0.78 18.17
C GLY A 2 8.38 -1.91 17.69
N MET A 3 7.26 -2.25 18.33
CA MET A 3 6.49 -3.45 17.94
C MET A 3 4.97 -3.27 17.83
N GLU A 4 4.42 -2.11 18.15
CA GLU A 4 2.97 -1.89 18.07
C GLU A 4 2.47 -1.74 16.63
N GLY A 5 3.29 -1.16 15.74
CA GLY A 5 2.99 -1.03 14.31
C GLY A 5 2.98 -2.37 13.54
N VAL A 6 3.77 -3.37 13.97
CA VAL A 6 3.84 -4.68 13.31
C VAL A 6 2.61 -5.55 13.61
N LYS A 7 1.92 -5.28 14.72
CA LYS A 7 0.71 -5.99 15.13
C LYS A 7 -0.56 -5.41 14.49
N THR A 8 -0.46 -4.31 13.75
CA THR A 8 -1.63 -3.65 13.16
C THR A 8 -2.07 -4.41 11.91
N GLY A 9 -3.37 -4.65 11.74
CA GLY A 9 -3.91 -5.32 10.54
C GLY A 9 -3.51 -4.63 9.23
N ALA A 10 -3.38 -3.30 9.24
CA ALA A 10 -2.89 -2.51 8.12
C ALA A 10 -1.49 -2.95 7.64
N PHE A 11 -0.56 -3.26 8.55
CA PHE A 11 0.79 -3.68 8.20
C PHE A 11 0.78 -5.02 7.44
N TRP A 12 0.05 -6.00 7.97
CA TRP A 12 -0.06 -7.32 7.33
C TRP A 12 -0.75 -7.24 5.99
N LEU A 13 -1.75 -6.36 5.87
CA LEU A 13 -2.44 -6.15 4.60
C LEU A 13 -1.48 -5.56 3.54
N ARG A 14 -0.66 -4.55 3.89
CA ARG A 14 0.41 -4.05 2.99
C ARG A 14 1.42 -5.12 2.60
N PHE A 15 1.77 -5.99 3.56
CA PHE A 15 2.69 -7.09 3.30
C PHE A 15 2.11 -8.10 2.29
N PHE A 16 0.83 -8.44 2.41
CA PHE A 16 0.16 -9.31 1.43
C PHE A 16 -0.02 -8.62 0.08
N GLU A 17 -0.36 -7.33 0.04
CA GLU A 17 -0.37 -6.53 -1.19
C GLU A 17 0.98 -6.59 -1.91
N MET A 18 2.06 -6.41 -1.16
CA MET A 18 3.43 -6.49 -1.66
C MET A 18 3.74 -7.87 -2.27
N ILE A 19 3.42 -8.96 -1.56
CA ILE A 19 3.64 -10.33 -2.07
C ILE A 19 2.81 -10.57 -3.34
N CYS A 20 1.51 -10.24 -3.32
CA CYS A 20 0.65 -10.45 -4.47
C CYS A 20 1.08 -9.62 -5.67
N ALA A 21 1.55 -8.38 -5.46
CA ALA A 21 2.16 -7.56 -6.51
C ALA A 21 3.39 -8.24 -7.11
N ILE A 22 4.31 -8.76 -6.28
CA ILE A 22 5.50 -9.48 -6.72
C ILE A 22 5.17 -10.70 -7.58
N VAL A 23 4.23 -11.52 -7.10
CA VAL A 23 3.83 -12.72 -7.82
C VAL A 23 3.12 -12.35 -9.14
N ALA A 24 2.25 -11.33 -9.12
CA ALA A 24 1.55 -10.86 -10.32
C ALA A 24 2.52 -10.35 -11.40
N PHE A 25 3.58 -9.61 -11.04
CA PHE A 25 4.51 -9.07 -12.05
C PHE A 25 5.61 -10.05 -12.46
N SER A 26 6.10 -10.90 -11.55
CA SER A 26 7.23 -11.82 -11.82
C SER A 26 6.95 -12.80 -12.96
N THR A 27 5.68 -13.11 -13.17
CA THR A 27 5.21 -14.00 -14.24
C THR A 27 5.01 -13.30 -15.59
N VAL A 28 4.99 -11.96 -15.58
CA VAL A 28 4.76 -11.10 -16.76
C VAL A 28 6.07 -10.57 -17.34
N VAL A 29 7.17 -10.62 -16.58
CA VAL A 29 8.49 -10.11 -17.00
C VAL A 29 9.01 -10.74 -18.29
N ASP A 30 8.62 -11.99 -18.55
CA ASP A 30 9.00 -12.75 -19.74
C ASP A 30 8.39 -12.17 -21.05
N TYR A 31 7.45 -11.22 -20.96
CA TYR A 31 6.65 -10.71 -22.07
C TYR A 31 6.88 -9.20 -22.34
N ASP A 32 8.13 -8.77 -22.53
CA ASP A 32 8.50 -7.33 -22.70
C ASP A 32 8.13 -6.70 -24.08
N SER A 33 7.51 -7.45 -24.98
CA SER A 33 7.20 -6.97 -26.34
C SER A 33 5.98 -6.02 -26.41
N SER A 34 5.15 -5.95 -25.37
CA SER A 34 3.89 -5.20 -25.38
C SER A 34 3.90 -3.96 -24.47
N SER A 35 3.37 -2.84 -24.96
CA SER A 35 3.20 -1.61 -24.16
C SER A 35 2.25 -1.79 -22.97
N ARG A 36 1.25 -2.67 -23.11
CA ARG A 36 0.32 -3.03 -22.02
C ARG A 36 1.07 -3.69 -20.86
N ILE A 37 2.06 -4.52 -21.19
CA ILE A 37 2.86 -5.25 -20.20
C ILE A 37 3.83 -4.30 -19.49
N LYS A 38 4.44 -3.37 -20.22
CA LYS A 38 5.26 -2.31 -19.62
C LYS A 38 4.47 -1.45 -18.62
N PHE A 39 3.21 -1.14 -18.93
CA PHE A 39 2.31 -0.45 -17.99
C PHE A 39 2.06 -1.30 -16.73
N VAL A 40 1.72 -2.59 -16.88
CA VAL A 40 1.49 -3.49 -15.75
C VAL A 40 2.76 -3.63 -14.89
N MET A 41 3.93 -3.75 -15.50
CA MET A 41 5.21 -3.80 -14.76
C MET A 41 5.47 -2.50 -13.99
N PHE A 42 5.25 -1.35 -14.63
CA PHE A 42 5.36 -0.05 -13.97
C PHE A 42 4.44 0.03 -12.75
N THR A 43 3.17 -0.31 -12.91
CA THR A 43 2.18 -0.33 -11.81
C THR A 43 2.59 -1.31 -10.71
N GLY A 44 3.07 -2.50 -11.06
CA GLY A 44 3.57 -3.50 -10.11
C GLY A 44 4.75 -3.01 -9.26
N ILE A 45 5.78 -2.47 -9.90
CA ILE A 45 7.00 -1.97 -9.23
C ILE A 45 6.65 -0.77 -8.34
N THR A 46 5.83 0.15 -8.83
CA THR A 46 5.43 1.31 -8.04
C THR A 46 4.55 0.95 -6.85
N ALA A 47 3.68 -0.06 -6.99
CA ALA A 47 2.90 -0.58 -5.86
C ALA A 47 3.79 -1.22 -4.79
N PHE A 48 4.80 -1.99 -5.22
CA PHE A 48 5.79 -2.55 -4.32
C PHE A 48 6.52 -1.46 -3.52
N ILE A 49 6.97 -0.39 -4.20
CA ILE A 49 7.63 0.75 -3.56
C ILE A 49 6.68 1.45 -2.58
N LEU A 50 5.42 1.68 -2.96
CA LEU A 50 4.42 2.32 -2.10
C LEU A 50 4.09 1.46 -0.88
N ALA A 51 3.90 0.16 -1.05
CA ALA A 51 3.64 -0.77 0.05
C ALA A 51 4.81 -0.77 1.05
N LEU A 52 6.05 -0.85 0.56
CA LEU A 52 7.25 -0.73 1.41
C LEU A 52 7.30 0.62 2.13
N PHE A 53 7.05 1.72 1.42
CA PHE A 53 7.06 3.06 1.99
C PHE A 53 6.05 3.17 3.15
N PHE A 54 4.81 2.71 2.95
CA PHE A 54 3.79 2.72 4.00
C PHE A 54 4.14 1.77 5.15
N MET A 55 4.69 0.57 4.88
CA MET A 55 5.15 -0.34 5.94
C MET A 55 6.22 0.31 6.83
N VAL A 56 7.22 0.95 6.22
CA VAL A 56 8.26 1.68 6.97
C VAL A 56 7.65 2.85 7.75
N ALA A 57 6.73 3.60 7.14
CA ALA A 57 6.07 4.73 7.81
C ALA A 57 5.21 4.28 9.01
N TYR A 58 4.53 3.12 8.92
CA TYR A 58 3.82 2.51 10.04
C TYR A 58 4.77 2.04 11.14
N MET A 59 5.92 1.46 10.79
CA MET A 59 6.94 1.06 11.76
C MET A 59 7.56 2.26 12.48
N ALA A 60 7.75 3.37 11.76
CA ALA A 60 8.29 4.62 12.28
C ALA A 60 7.26 5.45 13.08
N GLY A 61 5.98 5.04 13.10
CA GLY A 61 4.92 5.76 13.82
C GLY A 61 4.55 7.11 13.21
N VAL A 62 4.80 7.31 11.91
CA VAL A 62 4.50 8.59 11.23
C VAL A 62 3.00 8.76 11.11
N GLY A 63 2.43 9.75 11.85
CA GLY A 63 0.99 10.02 11.85
C GLY A 63 0.40 10.33 10.47
N ALA A 64 1.20 10.89 9.56
CA ALA A 64 0.78 11.15 8.17
C ALA A 64 0.44 9.87 7.38
N ALA A 65 0.98 8.71 7.79
CA ALA A 65 0.67 7.41 7.20
C ALA A 65 -0.70 6.84 7.62
N ARG A 66 -1.38 7.48 8.58
CA ARG A 66 -2.71 7.08 9.10
C ARG A 66 -3.82 8.12 8.83
N GLY A 67 -3.61 8.98 7.83
CA GLY A 67 -4.50 10.11 7.55
C GLY A 67 -5.06 10.12 6.13
N ILE A 68 -5.63 11.27 5.77
CA ILE A 68 -6.22 11.52 4.46
C ILE A 68 -5.25 11.27 3.30
N PHE A 69 -3.95 11.51 3.52
CA PHE A 69 -2.92 11.25 2.52
C PHE A 69 -2.83 9.76 2.16
N SER A 70 -2.79 8.86 3.16
CA SER A 70 -2.80 7.41 2.95
C SER A 70 -4.04 6.98 2.17
N LEU A 71 -5.21 7.49 2.58
CA LEU A 71 -6.47 7.21 1.90
C LEU A 71 -6.47 7.65 0.42
N VAL A 72 -6.00 8.86 0.12
CA VAL A 72 -5.95 9.35 -1.27
C VAL A 72 -5.02 8.48 -2.11
N VAL A 73 -3.85 8.12 -1.58
CA VAL A 73 -2.93 7.22 -2.28
C VAL A 73 -3.58 5.86 -2.51
N ASP A 74 -4.24 5.28 -1.51
CA ASP A 74 -4.91 3.97 -1.63
C ASP A 74 -6.04 3.97 -2.65
N VAL A 75 -6.88 5.00 -2.65
CA VAL A 75 -7.97 5.13 -3.62
C VAL A 75 -7.42 5.25 -5.04
N LEU A 76 -6.45 6.15 -5.25
CA LEU A 76 -5.80 6.31 -6.56
C LEU A 76 -5.19 4.99 -7.00
N TRP A 77 -4.47 4.32 -6.10
CA TRP A 77 -3.76 3.11 -6.43
C TRP A 77 -4.69 1.93 -6.73
N THR A 78 -5.80 1.83 -6.01
CA THR A 78 -6.86 0.84 -6.29
C THR A 78 -7.38 0.99 -7.72
N ILE A 79 -7.54 2.23 -8.21
CA ILE A 79 -7.96 2.51 -9.59
C ILE A 79 -6.86 2.13 -10.59
N PHE A 80 -5.62 2.54 -10.34
CA PHE A 80 -4.48 2.17 -11.20
C PHE A 80 -4.31 0.66 -11.31
N TRP A 81 -4.46 -0.05 -10.19
CA TRP A 81 -4.34 -1.51 -10.15
C TRP A 81 -5.49 -2.21 -10.88
N LEU A 82 -6.71 -1.66 -10.82
CA LEU A 82 -7.84 -2.16 -11.61
C LEU A 82 -7.54 -2.11 -13.11
N VAL A 83 -6.98 -0.99 -13.60
CA VAL A 83 -6.59 -0.84 -15.00
C VAL A 83 -5.51 -1.85 -15.37
N ALA A 84 -4.52 -2.05 -14.49
CA ALA A 84 -3.47 -3.05 -14.71
C ALA A 84 -4.03 -4.48 -14.78
N ALA A 85 -4.93 -4.87 -13.87
CA ALA A 85 -5.60 -6.17 -13.91
C ALA A 85 -6.44 -6.36 -15.19
N GLY A 86 -7.12 -5.30 -15.64
CA GLY A 86 -7.81 -5.27 -16.93
C GLY A 86 -6.86 -5.46 -18.12
N CYS A 87 -5.70 -4.80 -18.11
CA CYS A 87 -4.68 -4.98 -19.15
C CYS A 87 -4.17 -6.42 -19.22
N VAL A 88 -3.83 -7.04 -18.08
CA VAL A 88 -3.37 -8.45 -18.07
C VAL A 88 -4.49 -9.38 -18.53
N SER A 89 -5.73 -9.15 -18.09
CA SER A 89 -6.90 -9.94 -18.52
C SER A 89 -7.13 -9.84 -20.03
N SER A 90 -6.99 -8.64 -20.61
CA SER A 90 -7.09 -8.44 -22.06
C SER A 90 -5.97 -9.16 -22.81
N PHE A 91 -4.75 -9.16 -22.27
CA PHE A 91 -3.61 -9.83 -22.88
C PHE A 91 -3.75 -11.36 -22.83
N LEU A 92 -4.30 -11.88 -21.73
CA LEU A 92 -4.61 -13.31 -21.59
C LEU A 92 -5.69 -13.76 -22.60
N ALA A 93 -6.66 -12.90 -22.91
CA ALA A 93 -7.66 -13.19 -23.93
C ALA A 93 -7.06 -13.25 -25.34
N ASP A 94 -6.04 -12.44 -25.62
CA ASP A 94 -5.33 -12.41 -26.90
C ASP A 94 -4.36 -13.61 -27.06
N VAL A 95 -3.82 -14.14 -25.96
CA VAL A 95 -2.87 -15.28 -25.94
C VAL A 95 -3.36 -16.36 -24.95
N PRO A 96 -4.42 -17.10 -25.30
CA PRO A 96 -4.87 -18.23 -24.50
C PRO A 96 -3.77 -19.31 -24.46
N ASP A 97 -3.71 -20.09 -23.37
CA ASP A 97 -2.79 -21.24 -23.16
C ASP A 97 -1.45 -20.96 -22.46
N THR A 98 -1.28 -19.81 -21.80
CA THR A 98 -0.10 -19.53 -20.97
C THR A 98 -0.44 -19.60 -19.48
N SER A 99 -0.11 -20.74 -18.85
CA SER A 99 -0.35 -20.98 -17.41
C SER A 99 0.27 -19.89 -16.50
N LYS A 100 1.42 -19.33 -16.90
CA LYS A 100 2.06 -18.19 -16.22
C LYS A 100 1.18 -16.92 -16.23
N LEU A 101 0.58 -16.60 -17.37
CA LEU A 101 -0.29 -15.42 -17.52
C LEU A 101 -1.63 -15.60 -16.83
N GLN A 102 -2.18 -16.82 -16.81
CA GLN A 102 -3.37 -17.14 -16.02
C GLN A 102 -3.11 -16.93 -14.52
N ALA A 103 -1.99 -17.43 -14.01
CA ALA A 103 -1.58 -17.21 -12.63
C ALA A 103 -1.39 -15.71 -12.33
N SER A 104 -0.66 -14.99 -13.20
CA SER A 104 -0.50 -13.53 -13.09
C SER A 104 -1.85 -12.80 -12.99
N THR A 105 -2.77 -13.15 -13.88
CA THR A 105 -4.11 -12.55 -13.94
C THR A 105 -4.85 -12.77 -12.63
N ALA A 106 -4.88 -14.02 -12.14
CA ALA A 106 -5.52 -14.33 -10.87
C ALA A 106 -4.92 -13.54 -9.69
N PHE A 107 -3.59 -13.49 -9.59
CA PHE A 107 -2.91 -12.71 -8.54
C PHE A 107 -3.12 -11.21 -8.67
N SER A 108 -3.24 -10.67 -9.89
CA SER A 108 -3.54 -9.25 -10.10
C SER A 108 -4.93 -8.89 -9.57
N TRP A 109 -5.94 -9.75 -9.78
CA TRP A 109 -7.29 -9.58 -9.24
C TRP A 109 -7.35 -9.76 -7.73
N ILE A 110 -6.64 -10.76 -7.18
CA ILE A 110 -6.54 -10.94 -5.73
C ILE A 110 -5.92 -9.69 -5.09
N SER A 111 -4.82 -9.17 -5.68
CA SER A 111 -4.18 -7.95 -5.21
C SER A 111 -5.11 -6.75 -5.29
N TRP A 112 -5.95 -6.65 -6.32
CA TRP A 112 -6.95 -5.58 -6.41
C TRP A 112 -7.93 -5.60 -5.22
N PHE A 113 -8.43 -6.79 -4.82
CA PHE A 113 -9.28 -6.92 -3.64
C PHE A 113 -8.55 -6.54 -2.35
N LEU A 114 -7.26 -6.84 -2.24
CA LEU A 114 -6.44 -6.39 -1.11
C LEU A 114 -6.36 -4.86 -1.05
N TRP A 115 -6.15 -4.20 -2.18
CA TRP A 115 -6.15 -2.73 -2.27
C TRP A 115 -7.48 -2.09 -1.83
N ILE A 116 -8.61 -2.73 -2.13
CA ILE A 116 -9.92 -2.32 -1.59
C ILE A 116 -9.93 -2.44 -0.07
N GLY A 117 -9.45 -3.57 0.47
CA GLY A 117 -9.29 -3.77 1.91
C GLY A 117 -8.44 -2.69 2.57
N SER A 118 -7.29 -2.35 1.97
CA SER A 118 -6.43 -1.22 2.39
C SER A 118 -7.21 0.08 2.44
N THR A 119 -7.94 0.38 1.37
CA THR A 119 -8.71 1.61 1.24
C THR A 119 -9.76 1.72 2.34
N ILE A 120 -10.45 0.62 2.66
CA ILE A 120 -11.44 0.58 3.76
C ILE A 120 -10.78 0.84 5.11
N ILE A 121 -9.62 0.23 5.39
CA ILE A 121 -8.88 0.47 6.64
C ILE A 121 -8.42 1.93 6.71
N SER A 122 -7.81 2.46 5.66
CA SER A 122 -7.39 3.86 5.59
C SER A 122 -8.57 4.83 5.76
N PHE A 123 -9.75 4.47 5.27
CA PHE A 123 -10.97 5.26 5.46
C PHE A 123 -11.46 5.22 6.91
N GLN A 124 -11.39 4.06 7.55
CA GLN A 124 -11.72 3.90 8.98
C GLN A 124 -10.73 4.66 9.86
N ASP A 125 -9.43 4.59 9.58
CA ASP A 125 -8.39 5.34 10.30
C ASP A 125 -8.61 6.86 10.18
N TRP A 126 -8.93 7.33 8.97
CA TRP A 126 -9.26 8.74 8.74
C TRP A 126 -10.51 9.18 9.52
N ARG A 127 -11.59 8.37 9.50
CA ARG A 127 -12.82 8.66 10.25
C ARG A 127 -12.66 8.55 11.76
N GLY A 128 -11.81 7.63 12.22
CA GLY A 128 -11.55 7.38 13.64
C GLY A 128 -10.80 8.52 14.33
N GLY A 129 -10.30 9.50 13.58
CA GLY A 129 -9.63 10.66 14.14
C GLY A 129 -8.38 10.29 14.93
N VAL A 130 -7.75 9.15 14.62
CA VAL A 130 -6.49 8.72 15.23
C VAL A 130 -5.38 9.62 14.66
N SER A 131 -5.36 10.87 15.11
CA SER A 131 -4.15 11.69 15.08
C SER A 131 -3.08 10.86 15.77
N GLY A 132 -1.99 10.56 15.05
CA GLY A 132 -0.86 9.81 15.60
C GLY A 132 -0.44 10.33 16.97
N PRO A 133 0.32 9.53 17.74
CA PRO A 133 0.77 9.93 19.07
C PRO A 133 1.31 11.36 19.01
N ALA A 134 0.80 12.22 19.90
CA ALA A 134 1.09 13.64 19.90
C ALA A 134 2.59 13.84 19.72
N PRO A 135 3.04 14.82 18.90
CA PRO A 135 4.44 15.17 18.84
C PRO A 135 4.89 15.34 20.28
N THR A 136 5.89 14.56 20.71
CA THR A 136 6.50 14.73 22.02
C THR A 136 6.92 16.18 22.10
N GLY A 137 6.13 16.98 22.81
CA GLY A 137 6.34 18.41 22.93
C GLY A 137 7.77 18.66 23.43
N PRO A 138 8.36 19.82 23.14
CA PRO A 138 9.67 20.17 23.67
C PRO A 138 9.66 19.96 25.19
N PRO A 139 10.77 19.47 25.79
CA PRO A 139 10.84 19.17 27.21
C PRO A 139 10.31 20.38 27.98
N GLY A 140 9.21 20.18 28.70
CA GLY A 140 8.58 21.23 29.49
C GLY A 140 9.65 21.81 30.40
N ILE A 141 10.03 23.06 30.14
CA ILE A 141 10.92 23.82 31.02
C ILE A 141 10.21 23.81 32.37
N PRO A 142 10.82 23.24 33.44
CA PRO A 142 10.21 23.22 34.75
C PRO A 142 9.82 24.65 35.10
N ASN A 143 8.54 24.87 35.34
CA ASN A 143 8.02 26.16 35.75
C ASN A 143 8.54 26.41 37.17
N SER A 144 9.75 26.96 37.28
CA SER A 144 10.28 27.51 38.52
C SER A 144 9.51 28.79 38.79
N SER A 145 8.28 28.67 39.28
CA SER A 145 7.59 29.75 39.96
C SER A 145 8.41 30.07 41.20
N VAL A 146 9.35 31.00 41.01
CA VAL A 146 10.02 31.75 42.06
C VAL A 146 8.92 32.47 42.82
N SER A 147 8.60 31.96 43.99
CA SER A 147 7.95 32.72 45.05
C SER A 147 8.91 33.86 45.40
N MET A 148 8.64 35.05 44.89
CA MET A 148 9.16 36.28 45.46
C MET A 148 7.98 37.13 45.88
N VAL A 149 7.95 37.32 47.21
CA VAL A 149 7.17 38.26 48.04
C VAL A 149 5.78 37.77 48.45
#